data_AF-A0A7G8FRG8-F1
#
_entry.id   AF-A0A7G8FRG8-F1
#
_cell.length_a   1.000
_cell.length_b   1.000
_cell.length_c   1.000
_cell.angle_alpha   90.00
_cell.angle_beta   90.00
_cell.angle_gamma   90.00
#
_symmetry.space_group_name_H-M   'P 1'
#
loop_
_entity.id
_entity.type
_entity.pdbx_description
1 polymer ?
#
loop_
_entity_poly.entity_id
_entity_poly.type
_entity_poly.pdbx_seq_one_letter_code
_entity_poly.pdbx_strand_id
1 'polypeptide(L)'
;MAAMAFTLAGCGASPEASWAVFPLQRRVPHDGLAVVSQPDGFGLHLFLETDTRDPAVCKPRWFVDAARLFNGNGTAPFSAGLAPRSEFFDVVQRGSVLKALQEELKALCADRAPKARWQWVQPPTKASEVVPVALPALEEEDLLTDPAEELRREEALLKDDAS
;
A
#
# COMPACT_ATOMS: atom_id res chain seq x y z
N MET A 1 -15.71 -3.33 68.63
CA MET A 1 -15.42 -2.51 67.44
C MET A 1 -15.07 -3.44 66.29
N ALA A 2 -16.00 -3.64 65.36
CA ALA A 2 -15.76 -4.45 64.17
C ALA A 2 -15.23 -3.53 63.07
N ALA A 3 -13.99 -3.75 62.64
CA ALA A 3 -13.41 -3.03 61.51
C ALA A 3 -13.89 -3.70 60.21
N MET A 4 -14.82 -3.05 59.50
CA MET A 4 -15.15 -3.41 58.12
C MET A 4 -14.02 -2.95 57.21
N ALA A 5 -13.28 -3.92 56.67
CA ALA A 5 -12.36 -3.69 55.56
C ALA A 5 -13.15 -3.67 54.25
N PHE A 6 -13.33 -2.49 53.66
CA PHE A 6 -13.81 -2.33 52.30
C PHE A 6 -12.66 -2.61 51.32
N THR A 7 -12.67 -3.78 50.67
CA THR A 7 -11.79 -4.07 49.54
C THR A 7 -12.35 -3.41 48.29
N LEU A 8 -11.70 -2.34 47.82
CA LEU A 8 -11.97 -1.70 46.53
C LEU A 8 -11.50 -2.61 45.39
N ALA A 9 -12.40 -3.42 44.84
CA ALA A 9 -12.18 -4.10 43.56
C ALA A 9 -12.42 -3.08 42.43
N GLY A 10 -11.37 -2.40 41.98
CA GLY A 10 -11.42 -1.57 40.78
C GLY A 10 -11.45 -2.44 39.53
N CYS A 11 -12.58 -2.50 38.83
CA CYS A 11 -12.65 -3.04 37.47
C CYS A 11 -12.03 -2.04 36.49
N GLY A 12 -10.72 -2.13 36.27
CA GLY A 12 -10.07 -1.50 35.12
C GLY A 12 -10.19 -2.41 33.90
N ALA A 13 -11.30 -2.34 33.16
CA ALA A 13 -11.34 -2.92 31.82
C ALA A 13 -10.35 -2.14 30.94
N SER A 14 -9.29 -2.79 30.48
CA SER A 14 -8.43 -2.20 29.46
C SER A 14 -9.28 -2.03 28.20
N PRO A 15 -9.24 -0.86 27.53
CA PRO A 15 -10.03 -0.67 26.32
C PRO A 15 -9.59 -1.72 25.28
N GLU A 16 -10.56 -2.40 24.67
CA GLU A 16 -10.27 -3.44 23.68
C GLU A 16 -9.89 -2.83 22.33
N ALA A 17 -9.09 -3.56 21.56
CA ALA A 17 -8.75 -3.17 20.19
C ALA A 17 -10.02 -3.13 19.33
N SER A 18 -10.29 -1.97 18.71
CA SER A 18 -11.51 -1.78 17.90
C SER A 18 -11.51 -2.63 16.64
N TRP A 19 -10.34 -3.00 16.10
CA TRP A 19 -10.20 -3.65 14.80
C TRP A 19 -10.95 -2.91 13.69
N ALA A 20 -11.09 -1.58 13.85
CA ALA A 20 -11.77 -0.73 12.90
C ALA A 20 -11.02 -0.77 11.57
N VAL A 21 -11.78 -0.92 10.48
CA VAL A 21 -11.27 -0.95 9.11
C VAL A 21 -12.02 0.11 8.33
N PHE A 22 -11.29 1.04 7.72
CA PHE A 22 -11.89 2.12 6.94
C PHE A 22 -10.97 2.59 5.81
N PRO A 23 -11.54 3.18 4.74
CA PRO A 23 -10.75 3.73 3.64
C PRO A 23 -9.86 4.86 4.11
N LEU A 24 -8.59 4.87 3.68
CA LEU A 24 -7.62 5.88 4.02
C LEU A 24 -6.96 6.43 2.76
N GLN A 25 -7.60 7.41 2.14
CA GLN A 25 -7.10 8.07 0.93
C GLN A 25 -5.80 8.84 1.21
N ARG A 26 -4.80 8.68 0.34
CA ARG A 26 -3.56 9.46 0.36
C ARG A 26 -3.35 10.29 -0.90
N ARG A 27 -3.51 9.68 -2.08
CA ARG A 27 -3.30 10.35 -3.37
C ARG A 27 -4.58 10.39 -4.18
N VAL A 28 -5.27 9.25 -4.29
CA VAL A 28 -6.52 9.10 -5.04
C VAL A 28 -7.54 8.33 -4.21
N PRO A 29 -8.85 8.43 -4.50
CA PRO A 29 -9.85 7.60 -3.85
C PRO A 29 -9.46 6.12 -3.91
N HIS A 30 -9.79 5.36 -2.84
CA HIS A 30 -9.60 3.91 -2.77
C HIS A 30 -8.14 3.42 -2.80
N ASP A 31 -7.16 4.28 -2.57
CA ASP A 31 -5.72 3.93 -2.64
C ASP A 31 -5.09 3.49 -1.31
N GLY A 32 -5.89 3.38 -0.26
CA GLY A 32 -5.39 3.00 1.06
C GLY A 32 -6.48 2.47 1.99
N LEU A 33 -6.06 1.61 2.92
CA LEU A 33 -6.92 1.04 3.96
C LEU A 33 -6.27 1.19 5.33
N ALA A 34 -6.98 1.77 6.29
CA ALA A 34 -6.60 1.78 7.69
C ALA A 34 -7.10 0.51 8.37
N VAL A 35 -6.24 -0.13 9.17
CA VAL A 35 -6.58 -1.25 10.05
C VAL A 35 -6.10 -0.91 11.45
N VAL A 36 -7.01 -0.57 12.35
CA VAL A 36 -6.68 -0.17 13.72
C VAL A 36 -6.61 -1.41 14.61
N SER A 37 -5.42 -1.77 15.10
CA SER A 37 -5.21 -2.98 15.90
C SER A 37 -5.03 -2.71 17.39
N GLN A 38 -4.95 -1.44 17.81
CA GLN A 38 -4.79 -1.05 19.21
C GLN A 38 -5.81 0.03 19.63
N PRO A 39 -6.12 0.12 20.95
CA PRO A 39 -7.15 1.04 21.44
C PRO A 39 -6.85 2.52 21.22
N ASP A 40 -5.58 2.89 21.22
CA ASP A 40 -5.08 4.25 21.00
C ASP A 40 -5.13 4.70 19.52
N GLY A 41 -5.67 3.87 18.63
CA GLY A 41 -5.71 4.14 17.21
C GLY A 41 -4.44 3.73 16.46
N PHE A 42 -3.51 3.05 17.12
CA PHE A 42 -2.35 2.47 16.45
C PHE A 42 -2.75 1.24 15.61
N GLY A 43 -2.06 1.06 14.48
CA GLY A 43 -2.34 -0.07 13.60
C GLY A 43 -1.52 -0.05 12.32
N LEU A 44 -2.14 -0.47 11.21
CA LEU A 44 -1.53 -0.53 9.90
C LEU A 44 -2.27 0.34 8.89
N HIS A 45 -1.49 0.91 7.97
CA HIS A 45 -1.98 1.49 6.74
C HIS A 45 -1.52 0.63 5.57
N LEU A 46 -2.47 0.01 4.88
CA LEU A 46 -2.25 -0.84 3.72
C LEU A 46 -2.40 0.00 2.46
N PHE A 47 -1.37 0.02 1.61
CA PHE A 47 -1.44 0.71 0.32
C PHE A 47 -2.13 -0.17 -0.71
N LEU A 48 -3.08 0.40 -1.46
CA LEU A 48 -3.88 -0.32 -2.44
C LEU A 48 -3.50 0.07 -3.86
N GLU A 49 -3.37 -0.93 -4.71
CA GLU A 49 -3.00 -0.75 -6.12
C GLU A 49 -3.56 -1.89 -6.96
N THR A 50 -3.78 -1.63 -8.24
CA THR A 50 -4.21 -2.61 -9.22
C THR A 50 -3.14 -2.81 -10.30
N ASP A 51 -3.09 -4.03 -10.83
CA ASP A 51 -2.32 -4.40 -12.00
C ASP A 51 -3.23 -4.33 -13.22
N THR A 52 -2.93 -3.40 -14.13
CA THR A 52 -3.66 -3.13 -15.38
C THR A 52 -2.78 -3.35 -16.62
N ARG A 53 -1.68 -4.11 -16.48
CA ARG A 53 -0.77 -4.40 -17.61
C ARG A 53 -1.47 -5.14 -18.76
N ASP A 54 -2.46 -5.98 -18.45
CA ASP A 54 -3.39 -6.52 -19.44
C ASP A 54 -4.59 -5.56 -19.55
N PRO A 55 -4.84 -4.93 -20.70
CA PRO A 55 -5.94 -3.96 -20.84
C PRO A 55 -7.33 -4.58 -20.66
N ALA A 56 -7.47 -5.91 -20.75
CA ALA A 56 -8.73 -6.62 -20.55
C ALA A 56 -8.98 -7.01 -19.09
N VAL A 57 -7.96 -7.01 -18.23
CA VAL A 57 -8.04 -7.53 -16.85
C VAL A 57 -7.44 -6.53 -15.86
N CYS A 58 -8.18 -6.28 -14.79
CA CYS A 58 -7.70 -5.47 -13.69
C CYS A 58 -7.86 -6.25 -12.38
N LYS A 59 -6.75 -6.40 -11.65
CA LYS A 59 -6.63 -7.24 -10.46
C LYS A 59 -5.78 -6.57 -9.38
N PRO A 60 -5.86 -6.98 -8.11
CA PRO A 60 -4.98 -6.46 -7.07
C PRO A 60 -3.50 -6.60 -7.41
N ARG A 61 -2.71 -5.58 -7.04
CA ARG A 61 -1.25 -5.64 -6.94
C ARG A 61 -0.85 -5.51 -5.48
N TRP A 62 -0.34 -6.59 -4.91
CA TRP A 62 -0.08 -6.66 -3.47
C TRP A 62 1.23 -6.00 -3.04
N PHE A 63 1.13 -5.05 -2.11
CA PHE A 63 2.25 -4.46 -1.38
C PHE A 63 2.21 -4.92 0.08
N VAL A 64 3.17 -5.75 0.46
CA VAL A 64 3.25 -6.34 1.81
C VAL A 64 3.92 -5.43 2.84
N ASP A 65 4.54 -4.35 2.37
CA ASP A 65 5.22 -3.34 3.19
C ASP A 65 4.21 -2.28 3.66
N ALA A 66 3.41 -2.64 4.66
CA ALA A 66 2.45 -1.72 5.27
C ALA A 66 3.15 -0.59 6.03
N ALA A 67 2.58 0.61 6.00
CA ALA A 67 3.04 1.71 6.85
C ALA A 67 2.43 1.59 8.24
N ARG A 68 3.12 2.10 9.26
CA ARG A 68 2.51 2.19 10.59
C ARG A 68 1.44 3.26 10.61
N LEU A 69 0.28 2.95 11.17
CA LEU A 69 -0.82 3.89 11.37
C LEU A 69 -0.82 4.40 12.81
N PHE A 70 -1.02 5.71 12.96
CA PHE A 70 -1.20 6.40 14.22
C PHE A 70 -2.51 7.20 14.20
N ASN A 71 -3.13 7.34 15.37
CA ASN A 71 -4.36 8.12 15.54
C ASN A 71 -5.52 7.66 14.63
N GLY A 72 -5.60 6.36 14.35
CA GLY A 72 -6.62 5.76 13.47
C GLY A 72 -8.05 5.88 14.00
N ASN A 73 -8.24 5.98 15.32
CA ASN A 73 -9.56 6.24 15.92
C ASN A 73 -9.86 7.74 16.05
N GLY A 74 -8.94 8.62 15.62
CA GLY A 74 -9.07 10.06 15.72
C GLY A 74 -9.48 10.72 14.41
N THR A 75 -9.50 12.05 14.42
CA THR A 75 -9.91 12.87 13.26
C THR A 75 -8.79 13.12 12.26
N ALA A 76 -7.54 12.80 12.61
CA ALA A 76 -6.35 13.05 11.81
C ALA A 76 -5.41 11.83 11.81
N PRO A 77 -5.78 10.73 11.13
CA PRO A 77 -4.93 9.55 11.01
C PRO A 77 -3.71 9.83 10.11
N PHE A 78 -2.53 9.46 10.59
CA PHE A 78 -1.29 9.63 9.84
C PHE A 78 -0.46 8.34 9.84
N SER A 79 0.48 8.26 8.90
CA SER A 79 1.31 7.08 8.73
C SER A 79 2.79 7.44 8.74
N ALA A 80 3.61 6.65 9.43
CA ALA A 80 5.04 6.89 9.53
C ALA A 80 5.82 5.60 9.75
N GLY A 81 6.88 5.38 8.95
CA GLY A 81 7.69 4.17 9.03
C GLY A 81 6.98 2.92 8.50
N LEU A 82 7.75 1.86 8.29
CA LEU A 82 7.26 0.55 7.84
C LEU A 82 6.96 -0.35 9.04
N ALA A 83 5.86 -1.10 8.94
CA ALA A 83 5.57 -2.20 9.84
C ALA A 83 6.25 -3.49 9.34
N PRO A 84 6.54 -4.44 10.24
CA PRO A 84 6.93 -5.79 9.86
C PRO A 84 5.92 -6.44 8.91
N ARG A 85 6.42 -7.11 7.86
CA ARG A 85 5.57 -7.84 6.88
C ARG A 85 4.69 -8.91 7.51
N SER A 86 5.12 -9.49 8.64
CA SER A 86 4.30 -10.44 9.40
C SER A 86 2.97 -9.83 9.84
N GLU A 87 2.95 -8.56 10.23
CA GLU A 87 1.72 -7.90 10.64
C GLU A 87 0.76 -7.71 9.45
N PHE A 88 1.28 -7.43 8.25
CA PHE A 88 0.47 -7.45 7.03
C PHE A 88 -0.17 -8.83 6.83
N PHE A 89 0.64 -9.90 6.89
CA PHE A 89 0.16 -11.27 6.72
C PHE A 89 -0.93 -11.64 7.73
N ASP A 90 -0.79 -11.19 8.98
CA ASP A 90 -1.76 -11.46 10.03
C ASP A 90 -3.08 -10.71 9.79
N VAL A 91 -3.03 -9.43 9.40
CA VAL A 91 -4.26 -8.65 9.21
C VAL A 91 -5.04 -9.06 7.97
N VAL A 92 -4.37 -9.43 6.87
CA VAL A 92 -5.06 -9.82 5.63
C VAL A 92 -5.75 -11.18 5.72
N GLN A 93 -5.55 -11.95 6.79
CA GLN A 93 -6.31 -13.16 7.07
C GLN A 93 -7.66 -12.86 7.73
N ARG A 94 -7.87 -11.63 8.23
CA ARG A 94 -9.12 -11.24 8.88
C ARG A 94 -10.22 -11.00 7.85
N GLY A 95 -11.39 -11.59 8.07
CA GLY A 95 -12.52 -11.47 7.13
C GLY A 95 -13.00 -10.03 6.90
N SER A 96 -12.98 -9.17 7.94
CA SER A 96 -13.34 -7.75 7.80
C SER A 96 -12.34 -6.98 6.92
N VAL A 97 -11.05 -7.27 7.06
CA VAL A 97 -9.98 -6.67 6.25
C VAL A 97 -10.08 -7.16 4.81
N LEU A 98 -10.24 -8.47 4.58
CA LEU A 98 -10.41 -9.03 3.23
C LEU A 98 -11.60 -8.43 2.49
N LYS A 99 -12.74 -8.29 3.18
CA LYS A 99 -13.93 -7.67 2.59
C LYS A 99 -13.64 -6.23 2.18
N ALA A 100 -13.08 -5.43 3.07
CA ALA A 100 -12.76 -4.04 2.79
C ALA A 100 -11.72 -3.90 1.66
N LEU A 101 -10.67 -4.73 1.65
CA LEU A 101 -9.69 -4.79 0.57
C LEU A 101 -10.37 -5.07 -0.78
N GLN A 102 -11.27 -6.04 -0.83
CA GLN A 102 -11.98 -6.39 -2.06
C GLN A 102 -12.89 -5.26 -2.55
N GLU A 103 -13.58 -4.56 -1.65
CA GLU A 103 -14.43 -3.42 -1.97
C GLU A 103 -13.62 -2.24 -2.51
N GLU A 104 -12.58 -1.81 -1.78
CA GLU A 104 -11.73 -0.68 -2.15
C GLU A 104 -10.96 -0.96 -3.44
N LEU A 105 -10.33 -2.14 -3.60
CA LEU A 105 -9.58 -2.46 -4.82
C LEU A 105 -10.49 -2.60 -6.05
N LYS A 106 -11.73 -3.06 -5.87
CA LYS A 106 -12.70 -3.11 -6.97
C LYS A 106 -13.12 -1.71 -7.39
N ALA A 107 -13.31 -0.78 -6.44
CA ALA A 107 -13.61 0.61 -6.74
C ALA A 107 -12.42 1.29 -7.44
N LEU A 108 -11.21 1.12 -6.91
CA LEU A 108 -9.97 1.61 -7.53
C LEU A 108 -9.80 1.09 -8.97
N CYS A 109 -10.16 -0.17 -9.21
CA CYS A 109 -10.14 -0.77 -10.53
C CYS A 109 -11.13 -0.10 -11.50
N ALA A 110 -12.35 0.18 -11.05
CA ALA A 110 -13.37 0.84 -11.85
C ALA A 110 -12.94 2.26 -12.28
N ASP A 111 -12.24 2.97 -11.39
CA ASP A 111 -11.72 4.31 -11.66
C ASP A 111 -10.54 4.28 -12.65
N ARG A 112 -9.60 3.35 -12.48
CA ARG A 112 -8.36 3.30 -13.28
C ARG A 112 -8.52 2.61 -14.63
N ALA A 113 -9.37 1.59 -14.71
CA ALA A 113 -9.53 0.74 -15.89
C ALA A 113 -11.01 0.39 -16.10
N PRO A 114 -11.88 1.36 -16.45
CA PRO A 114 -13.34 1.19 -16.47
C PRO A 114 -13.84 0.14 -17.48
N LYS A 115 -13.02 -0.23 -18.47
CA LYS A 115 -13.34 -1.25 -19.49
C LYS A 115 -12.77 -2.64 -19.14
N ALA A 116 -11.89 -2.74 -18.15
CA ALA A 116 -11.25 -3.98 -17.79
C ALA A 116 -12.18 -4.83 -16.90
N ARG A 117 -12.08 -6.15 -17.02
CA ARG A 117 -12.78 -7.07 -16.14
C ARG A 117 -12.06 -7.15 -14.80
N TRP A 118 -12.80 -6.91 -13.72
CA TRP A 118 -12.33 -7.13 -12.36
C TRP A 118 -12.01 -8.61 -12.11
N GLN A 119 -10.84 -8.88 -11.56
CA GLN A 119 -10.43 -10.20 -11.10
C GLN A 119 -9.80 -10.11 -9.71
N TRP A 120 -10.46 -10.73 -8.72
CA TRP A 120 -9.91 -10.86 -7.38
C TRP A 120 -8.78 -11.89 -7.35
N VAL A 121 -7.71 -11.56 -6.61
CA VAL A 121 -6.60 -12.45 -6.29
C VAL A 121 -6.35 -12.30 -4.80
N GLN A 122 -6.23 -13.39 -4.05
CA GLN A 122 -6.01 -13.33 -2.60
C GLN A 122 -4.67 -12.63 -2.27
N PRO A 123 -4.60 -11.86 -1.16
CA PRO A 123 -3.34 -11.31 -0.68
C PRO A 123 -2.41 -12.43 -0.20
N PRO A 124 -1.09 -12.25 -0.29
CA PRO A 124 -0.14 -13.18 0.29
C PRO A 124 -0.29 -13.21 1.81
N THR A 125 -0.31 -14.40 2.37
CA THR A 125 -0.43 -14.66 3.82
C THR A 125 0.89 -15.09 4.44
N LYS A 126 1.94 -15.21 3.62
CA LYS A 126 3.30 -15.53 4.06
C LYS A 126 4.32 -15.06 3.04
N ALA A 127 5.57 -14.96 3.49
CA ALA A 127 6.68 -14.46 2.67
C ALA A 127 6.87 -15.24 1.35
N SER A 128 6.64 -16.56 1.35
CA SER A 128 6.82 -17.40 0.15
C SER A 128 5.79 -17.15 -0.95
N GLU A 129 4.69 -16.46 -0.65
CA GLU A 129 3.62 -16.13 -1.62
C GLU A 129 3.82 -14.73 -2.23
N VAL A 130 4.78 -13.96 -1.71
CA VAL A 130 5.02 -12.59 -2.17
C VAL A 130 5.65 -12.63 -3.56
N VAL A 131 4.90 -12.13 -4.55
CA VAL A 131 5.42 -11.93 -5.90
C VAL A 131 6.27 -10.66 -5.89
N PRO A 132 7.57 -10.74 -6.21
CA PRO A 132 8.41 -9.55 -6.29
C PRO A 132 7.84 -8.59 -7.33
N VAL A 133 7.82 -7.31 -6.98
CA VAL A 133 7.59 -6.26 -7.97
C VAL A 133 8.76 -6.30 -8.94
N ALA A 134 8.49 -6.72 -10.19
CA ALA A 134 9.40 -6.45 -11.28
C ALA A 134 9.45 -4.93 -11.44
N LEU A 135 10.50 -4.32 -10.94
CA LEU A 135 10.92 -3.02 -11.45
C LEU A 135 11.38 -3.35 -12.87
N PRO A 136 10.73 -2.84 -13.93
CA PRO A 136 11.39 -2.86 -15.22
C PRO A 136 12.76 -2.24 -14.94
N ALA A 137 13.81 -2.99 -15.26
CA ALA A 137 15.15 -2.44 -15.17
C ALA A 137 15.10 -1.10 -15.90
N LEU A 138 15.81 -0.10 -15.37
CA LEU A 138 16.14 1.12 -16.10
C LEU A 138 17.05 0.72 -17.27
N GLU A 139 16.52 -0.09 -18.19
CA GLU A 139 17.03 -0.41 -19.51
C GLU A 139 16.46 0.64 -20.47
N GLU A 140 16.54 1.91 -20.08
CA GLU A 140 16.72 2.92 -21.11
C GLU A 140 18.19 2.77 -21.50
N GLU A 141 18.47 2.35 -22.75
CA GLU A 141 19.75 2.71 -23.37
C GLU A 141 19.96 4.20 -23.08
N ASP A 142 21.12 4.55 -22.53
CA ASP A 142 21.48 5.93 -22.20
C ASP A 142 20.96 6.85 -23.32
N LEU A 143 19.94 7.67 -23.03
CA LEU A 143 19.32 8.56 -24.03
C LEU A 143 20.32 9.63 -24.54
N LEU A 144 21.51 9.63 -23.95
CA LEU A 144 22.61 10.50 -24.26
C LEU A 144 23.59 9.74 -25.16
N THR A 145 23.63 10.12 -26.43
CA THR A 145 24.72 9.75 -27.35
C THR A 145 26.07 10.05 -26.69
N ASP A 146 27.05 9.16 -26.83
CA ASP A 146 28.41 9.39 -26.36
C ASP A 146 28.90 10.77 -26.88
N PRO A 147 29.39 11.68 -26.02
CA PRO A 147 29.80 13.02 -26.43
C PRO A 147 30.83 13.04 -27.56
N ALA A 148 31.68 12.02 -27.67
CA ALA A 148 32.66 11.90 -28.74
C ALA A 148 32.05 11.40 -30.07
N GLU A 149 30.93 10.68 -30.04
CA GLU A 149 30.13 10.38 -31.23
C GLU A 149 29.41 11.65 -31.73
N GLU A 150 28.80 12.41 -30.82
CA GLU A 150 28.08 13.64 -31.18
C GLU A 150 29.03 14.69 -31.77
N LEU A 151 30.19 14.90 -31.15
CA LEU A 151 31.20 15.84 -31.66
C LEU A 151 31.69 15.46 -33.07
N ARG A 152 31.86 14.17 -33.35
CA ARG A 152 32.25 13.69 -34.69
C ARG A 152 31.16 13.95 -35.74
N ARG A 153 29.88 13.84 -35.37
CA ARG A 153 28.76 14.20 -36.25
C ARG A 153 28.71 15.69 -36.54
N GLU A 154 28.85 16.52 -35.50
CA GLU A 154 28.88 17.98 -35.66
C GLU A 154 30.00 18.41 -36.61
N GLU A 155 31.22 17.86 -36.43
CA GLU A 155 32.35 18.17 -37.31
C GLU A 155 32.15 17.73 -38.76
N ALA A 156 31.45 16.61 -38.99
CA ALA A 156 31.15 16.13 -40.33
C ALA A 156 30.14 17.04 -41.05
N LEU A 157 29.06 17.42 -40.34
CA LEU A 157 28.05 18.34 -40.86
C LEU A 157 28.66 19.72 -41.21
N LEU A 158 29.53 20.24 -40.36
CA LEU A 158 30.22 21.52 -40.61
C LEU A 158 31.20 21.49 -41.79
N LYS A 159 31.72 20.31 -42.16
CA LYS A 159 32.60 20.14 -43.34
C LYS A 159 31.80 20.01 -44.64
N ASP A 160 30.65 19.35 -44.57
CA ASP A 160 29.75 19.20 -45.73
C ASP A 160 29.10 20.54 -46.12
N ASP A 161 28.77 21.40 -45.15
CA ASP A 161 28.21 22.75 -45.40
C ASP A 161 29.26 23.76 -45.96
N ALA A 162 30.55 23.42 -45.86
CA ALA A 162 31.66 24.27 -46.33
C ALA A 162 32.19 23.88 -47.73
N SER A 163 31.50 22.96 -48.42
CA SER A 163 31.89 22.41 -49.73
C SER A 163 31.04 22.94 -50.89
#